data_AF-A2EDI8-F1
#
_entry.id   AF-A2EDI8-F1
#
_cell.length_a   1.000
_cell.length_b   1.000
_cell.length_c   1.000
_cell.angle_alpha   90.00
_cell.angle_beta   90.00
_cell.angle_gamma   90.00
#
_symmetry.space_group_name_H-M   'P 1'
#
loop_
_entity.id
_entity.type
_entity.pdbx_description
1 polymer ?
#
loop_
_entity_poly.entity_id
_entity_poly.type
_entity_poly.pdbx_seq_one_letter_code
_entity_poly.pdbx_strand_id
1 'polypeptide(L)'
;MSGKQYYRDLLLRVQDKIRGLGATNKNRWAAFCYGGSMSLPEFTDKVKKYNVQFNDGDMDIIWDSVGISGDMKFTDFLKFMQTDVDDFNPVTSQRGRSAPPQSSGMSQARDAYETPSYGGGNNYNQPSYGGDRFGGDRFGGDRFGNDNYGGDRFGNDNFDGDRFGGNDRFGQAPPPSLGGNADDLIHENLRDIVISCMSKDSLMTGEVSRNAFLDICSKLGITESLPGFSKILQAGDPSYSGLIQYFTIASKICSDSALPSTGGSGYGAGSGSSYGGYGAPASKPSYGYDAPAPKPSYGGGFDEPRSSYRDKGDNISLRDTAPKRDAFNDNPAPRKSAYQSSISFGDDGGAPQPRQRKAAMEESNIWGDPAPIQASPQRASLPIGGGYGASYSAASGDADEVLAKISTKVSEGIGNSSAAFNKWRGYNTRLVPEDLLKGLQRDCDYSPPLEVVREICSRYGGELSLTGFVKMMGDGTTMGQKSAQARPKSSFTPSTRKMTEDDQTIEDIAAQFNGRDFELIAGRARNAEELCNIFRRNNIQFDESRVKKLIAKQGKNGFCDSILVRLGQ
;
A
#
# COMPACT_ATOMS: atom_id res chain seq x y z
N MET A 1 -14.75 -30.84 -14.63
CA MET A 1 -14.11 -29.50 -14.81
C MET A 1 -13.32 -29.57 -16.11
N SER A 2 -13.43 -28.58 -17.01
CA SER A 2 -12.59 -28.56 -18.22
C SER A 2 -11.12 -28.45 -17.80
N GLY A 3 -10.20 -29.12 -18.50
CA GLY A 3 -8.77 -29.03 -18.21
C GLY A 3 -8.27 -27.57 -18.21
N LYS A 4 -8.82 -26.72 -19.08
CA LYS A 4 -8.54 -25.28 -19.08
C LYS A 4 -8.93 -24.61 -17.76
N GLN A 5 -10.11 -24.91 -17.25
CA GLN A 5 -10.60 -24.35 -15.98
C GLN A 5 -9.74 -24.82 -14.79
N TYR A 6 -9.31 -26.09 -14.80
CA TYR A 6 -8.43 -26.63 -13.78
C TYR A 6 -7.11 -25.84 -13.67
N TYR A 7 -6.44 -25.55 -14.80
CA TYR A 7 -5.19 -24.79 -14.78
C TYR A 7 -5.38 -23.32 -14.38
N ARG A 8 -6.52 -22.72 -14.73
CA ARG A 8 -6.90 -21.37 -14.26
C ARG A 8 -7.04 -21.31 -12.75
N ASP A 9 -7.82 -22.23 -12.19
CA ASP A 9 -8.02 -22.33 -10.74
C ASP A 9 -6.72 -22.66 -10.01
N LEU A 10 -5.84 -23.46 -10.63
CA LEU A 10 -4.50 -23.75 -10.09
C LEU A 10 -3.59 -22.51 -10.10
N LEU A 11 -3.50 -21.80 -11.23
CA LEU A 11 -2.73 -20.56 -11.35
C LEU A 11 -3.18 -19.54 -10.29
N LEU A 12 -4.49 -19.33 -10.15
CA LEU A 12 -5.06 -18.42 -9.16
C LEU A 12 -4.66 -18.81 -7.73
N ARG A 13 -4.80 -20.10 -7.36
CA ARG A 13 -4.40 -20.59 -6.03
C ARG A 13 -2.91 -20.36 -5.75
N VAL A 14 -2.04 -20.59 -6.74
CA VAL A 14 -0.60 -20.33 -6.59
C VAL A 14 -0.33 -18.84 -6.42
N GLN A 15 -0.90 -17.99 -7.29
CA GLN A 15 -0.74 -16.54 -7.20
C GLN A 15 -1.23 -16.00 -5.85
N ASP A 16 -2.38 -16.46 -5.35
CA ASP A 16 -2.93 -16.00 -4.07
C ASP A 16 -2.05 -16.37 -2.88
N LYS A 17 -1.46 -17.58 -2.88
CA LYS A 17 -0.48 -17.96 -1.86
C LYS A 17 0.75 -17.07 -1.90
N ILE A 18 1.26 -16.75 -3.10
CA ILE A 18 2.40 -15.85 -3.26
C ILE A 18 2.04 -14.42 -2.85
N ARG A 19 0.83 -13.93 -3.17
CA ARG A 19 0.33 -12.60 -2.74
C ARG A 19 0.32 -12.46 -1.23
N GLY A 20 0.02 -13.54 -0.51
CA GLY A 20 0.02 -13.59 0.95
C GLY A 20 1.40 -13.43 1.61
N LEU A 21 2.50 -13.58 0.86
CA LEU A 21 3.86 -13.52 1.43
C LEU A 21 4.39 -12.10 1.64
N GLY A 22 3.76 -11.09 1.06
CA GLY A 22 4.22 -9.71 1.21
C GLY A 22 3.32 -8.68 0.53
N ALA A 23 3.45 -7.43 0.97
CA ALA A 23 2.66 -6.32 0.43
C ALA A 23 3.07 -5.93 -1.00
N THR A 24 4.37 -6.01 -1.33
CA THR A 24 4.91 -5.62 -2.64
C THR A 24 5.43 -6.84 -3.41
N ASN A 25 5.47 -6.76 -4.75
CA ASN A 25 6.03 -7.84 -5.57
C ASN A 25 7.51 -8.13 -5.25
N LYS A 26 8.28 -7.10 -4.87
CA LYS A 26 9.67 -7.26 -4.43
C LYS A 26 9.76 -8.04 -3.11
N ASN A 27 8.88 -7.76 -2.15
CA ASN A 27 8.86 -8.50 -0.87
C ASN A 27 8.38 -9.95 -1.08
N ARG A 28 7.37 -10.16 -1.94
CA ARG A 28 6.91 -11.49 -2.32
C ARG A 28 8.02 -12.28 -2.99
N TRP A 29 8.74 -11.67 -3.94
CA TRP A 29 9.89 -12.29 -4.58
C TRP A 29 11.00 -12.61 -3.59
N ALA A 30 11.36 -11.69 -2.69
CA ALA A 30 12.41 -11.92 -1.68
C ALA A 30 12.03 -13.02 -0.65
N ALA A 31 10.74 -13.11 -0.30
CA ALA A 31 10.23 -14.15 0.59
C ALA A 31 10.12 -15.50 -0.12
N PHE A 32 9.74 -15.48 -1.40
CA PHE A 32 9.59 -16.68 -2.20
C PHE A 32 10.95 -17.19 -2.71
N CYS A 33 11.87 -16.32 -3.08
CA CYS A 33 13.22 -16.57 -3.55
C CYS A 33 14.21 -15.71 -2.78
N TYR A 34 15.29 -16.29 -2.23
CA TYR A 34 16.31 -15.55 -1.47
C TYR A 34 17.23 -14.68 -2.35
N GLY A 35 16.66 -13.95 -3.32
CA GLY A 35 17.35 -12.99 -4.18
C GLY A 35 17.98 -13.55 -5.46
N GLY A 36 17.91 -14.87 -5.69
CA GLY A 36 18.45 -15.52 -6.91
C GLY A 36 17.39 -15.73 -8.00
N SER A 37 17.84 -16.20 -9.18
CA SER A 37 16.96 -16.88 -10.14
C SER A 37 16.47 -18.20 -9.54
N MET A 38 15.31 -18.69 -9.98
CA MET A 38 14.71 -19.92 -9.46
C MET A 38 14.40 -20.88 -10.60
N SER A 39 14.91 -22.10 -10.50
CA SER A 39 14.57 -23.17 -11.46
C SER A 39 13.14 -23.68 -11.25
N LEU A 40 12.54 -24.27 -12.29
CA LEU A 40 11.19 -24.86 -12.22
C LEU A 40 11.02 -25.92 -11.10
N PRO A 41 12.00 -26.83 -10.86
CA PRO A 41 11.92 -27.76 -9.73
C PRO A 41 11.90 -27.04 -8.37
N GLU A 42 12.75 -26.02 -8.17
CA GLU A 42 12.78 -25.24 -6.93
C GLU A 42 11.46 -24.47 -6.71
N PHE A 43 10.88 -23.93 -7.78
CA PHE A 43 9.57 -23.29 -7.73
C PHE A 43 8.50 -24.29 -7.31
N THR A 44 8.49 -25.47 -7.94
CA THR A 44 7.54 -26.55 -7.65
C THR A 44 7.61 -26.97 -6.18
N ASP A 45 8.82 -27.16 -5.65
CA ASP A 45 9.02 -27.53 -4.24
C ASP A 45 8.56 -26.44 -3.28
N LYS A 46 8.78 -25.17 -3.63
CA LYS A 46 8.30 -24.05 -2.82
C LYS A 46 6.78 -23.93 -2.84
N VAL A 47 6.14 -24.10 -3.99
CA VAL A 47 4.67 -24.11 -4.08
C VAL A 47 4.08 -25.26 -3.24
N LYS A 48 4.70 -26.46 -3.25
CA LYS A 48 4.33 -27.58 -2.36
C LYS A 48 4.46 -27.20 -0.88
N LYS A 49 5.53 -26.49 -0.50
CA LYS A 49 5.71 -26.01 0.89
C LYS A 49 4.61 -25.05 1.37
N TYR A 50 3.95 -24.34 0.45
CA TYR A 50 2.79 -23.49 0.75
C TYR A 50 1.44 -24.24 0.71
N ASN A 51 1.47 -25.57 0.70
CA ASN A 51 0.31 -26.47 0.75
C ASN A 51 -0.67 -26.26 -0.42
N VAL A 52 -0.15 -25.97 -1.61
CA VAL A 52 -0.94 -25.98 -2.84
C VAL A 52 -0.86 -27.39 -3.44
N GLN A 53 -2.01 -28.00 -3.66
CA GLN A 53 -2.11 -29.34 -4.26
C GLN A 53 -2.25 -29.24 -5.77
N PHE A 54 -1.42 -29.99 -6.48
CA PHE A 54 -1.37 -30.12 -7.95
C PHE A 54 -0.73 -31.46 -8.33
N ASN A 55 -0.95 -31.90 -9.58
CA ASN A 55 -0.38 -33.14 -10.10
C ASN A 55 1.02 -32.91 -10.68
N ASP A 56 1.82 -33.97 -10.79
CA ASP A 56 3.13 -33.89 -11.43
C ASP A 56 3.00 -33.45 -12.90
N GLY A 57 3.78 -32.45 -13.29
CA GLY A 57 3.73 -31.82 -14.62
C GLY A 57 2.78 -30.62 -14.75
N ASP A 58 1.89 -30.37 -13.77
CA ASP A 58 0.99 -29.20 -13.85
C ASP A 58 1.76 -27.87 -13.78
N MET A 59 2.82 -27.83 -12.98
CA MET A 59 3.69 -26.64 -12.89
C MET A 59 4.45 -26.41 -14.19
N ASP A 60 4.89 -27.47 -14.89
CA ASP A 60 5.56 -27.36 -16.19
C ASP A 60 4.64 -26.66 -17.21
N ILE A 61 3.36 -27.07 -17.26
CA ILE A 61 2.36 -26.47 -18.16
C ILE A 61 2.14 -25.00 -17.82
N ILE A 62 1.98 -24.65 -16.54
CA ILE A 62 1.79 -23.24 -16.14
C ILE A 62 3.02 -22.41 -16.48
N TRP A 63 4.22 -22.94 -16.21
CA TRP A 63 5.49 -22.27 -16.47
C TRP A 63 5.67 -21.95 -17.96
N ASP A 64 5.43 -22.94 -18.81
CA ASP A 64 5.50 -22.79 -20.27
C ASP A 64 4.41 -21.86 -20.81
N SER A 65 3.20 -21.93 -20.24
CA SER A 65 2.06 -21.11 -20.68
C SER A 65 2.21 -19.63 -20.32
N VAL A 66 2.90 -19.32 -19.22
CA VAL A 66 3.28 -17.93 -18.87
C VAL A 66 4.43 -17.43 -19.77
N GLY A 67 5.11 -18.33 -20.49
CA GLY A 67 6.23 -18.00 -21.36
C GLY A 67 7.54 -17.84 -20.62
N ILE A 68 7.73 -18.57 -19.52
CA ILE A 68 8.97 -18.57 -18.75
C ILE A 68 9.91 -19.63 -19.33
N SER A 69 11.08 -19.22 -19.80
CA SER A 69 12.08 -20.13 -20.36
C SER A 69 13.32 -20.19 -19.47
N GLY A 70 13.68 -21.38 -18.99
CA GLY A 70 14.82 -21.57 -18.08
C GLY A 70 14.50 -21.17 -16.64
N ASP A 71 15.49 -20.62 -15.94
CA ASP A 71 15.31 -20.16 -14.56
C ASP A 71 14.51 -18.85 -14.52
N MET A 72 13.49 -18.81 -13.67
CA MET A 72 12.66 -17.64 -13.44
C MET A 72 13.48 -16.52 -12.79
N LYS A 73 13.58 -15.38 -13.48
CA LYS A 73 14.10 -14.13 -12.92
C LYS A 73 12.97 -13.31 -12.32
N PHE A 74 13.31 -12.23 -11.61
CA PHE A 74 12.30 -11.33 -11.05
C PHE A 74 11.35 -10.76 -12.12
N THR A 75 11.84 -10.49 -13.33
CA THR A 75 11.02 -10.05 -14.46
C THR A 75 9.99 -11.10 -14.89
N ASP A 76 10.36 -12.37 -14.88
CA ASP A 76 9.46 -13.47 -15.25
C ASP A 76 8.46 -13.77 -14.13
N PHE A 77 8.90 -13.60 -12.87
CA PHE A 77 8.00 -13.60 -11.72
C PHE A 77 6.94 -12.49 -11.80
N LEU A 78 7.30 -11.29 -12.25
CA LEU A 78 6.31 -10.22 -12.46
C LEU A 78 5.29 -10.61 -13.53
N LYS A 79 5.75 -11.17 -14.66
CA LYS A 79 4.85 -11.71 -15.70
C LYS A 79 3.93 -12.79 -15.14
N PHE A 80 4.46 -13.72 -14.35
CA PHE A 80 3.70 -14.77 -13.67
C PHE A 80 2.60 -14.19 -12.77
N MET A 81 2.91 -13.14 -11.99
CA MET A 81 1.97 -12.50 -11.08
C MET A 81 0.93 -11.60 -11.79
N GLN A 82 1.26 -11.10 -12.97
CA GLN A 82 0.41 -10.25 -13.81
C GLN A 82 -0.42 -11.04 -14.83
N THR A 83 -0.11 -12.32 -15.05
CA THR A 83 -0.87 -13.17 -15.98
C THR A 83 -2.31 -13.27 -15.49
N ASP A 84 -3.24 -12.78 -16.31
CA ASP A 84 -4.66 -12.86 -16.04
C ASP A 84 -5.13 -14.32 -16.13
N VAL A 85 -5.87 -14.74 -15.12
CA VAL A 85 -6.42 -16.08 -15.00
C VAL A 85 -7.48 -16.31 -16.08
N ASP A 86 -8.22 -15.26 -16.46
CA ASP A 86 -9.28 -15.36 -17.47
C ASP A 86 -8.76 -15.43 -18.90
N ASP A 87 -7.56 -14.91 -19.15
CA ASP A 87 -6.87 -15.01 -20.45
C ASP A 87 -5.92 -16.21 -20.51
N PHE A 88 -5.64 -16.84 -19.37
CA PHE A 88 -4.76 -18.00 -19.30
C PHE A 88 -5.26 -19.14 -20.20
N ASN A 89 -4.38 -19.59 -21.09
CA ASN A 89 -4.61 -20.69 -22.00
C ASN A 89 -3.46 -21.71 -21.88
N PRO A 90 -3.70 -22.90 -21.32
CA PRO A 90 -2.64 -23.86 -21.08
C PRO A 90 -2.06 -24.34 -22.41
N VAL A 91 -0.76 -24.15 -22.59
CA VAL A 91 0.01 -24.69 -23.71
C VAL A 91 0.22 -26.17 -23.43
N THR A 92 -0.67 -27.00 -23.95
CA THR A 92 -0.52 -28.47 -23.89
C THR A 92 0.40 -29.00 -24.98
N SER A 93 0.96 -28.14 -25.84
CA SER A 93 1.83 -28.60 -26.91
C SER A 93 3.12 -29.13 -26.30
N GLN A 94 3.40 -30.40 -26.53
CA GLN A 94 4.69 -31.04 -26.30
C GLN A 94 5.78 -30.26 -27.07
N ARG A 95 6.26 -29.15 -26.51
CA ARG A 95 7.48 -28.51 -26.98
C ARG A 95 8.57 -29.54 -26.70
N GLY A 96 9.06 -30.16 -27.77
CA GLY A 96 9.87 -31.37 -27.73
C GLY A 96 10.94 -31.32 -26.66
N ARG A 97 10.70 -32.01 -25.54
CA ARG A 97 11.76 -32.71 -24.84
C ARG A 97 12.27 -33.73 -25.87
N SER A 98 13.27 -33.32 -26.65
CA SER A 98 14.04 -34.22 -27.50
C SER A 98 14.40 -35.42 -26.64
N ALA A 99 13.94 -36.59 -27.05
CA ALA A 99 14.25 -37.84 -26.36
C ALA A 99 15.77 -37.88 -26.10
N PRO A 100 16.22 -38.22 -24.88
CA PRO A 100 17.65 -38.40 -24.64
C PRO A 100 18.18 -39.39 -25.69
N PRO A 101 19.31 -39.10 -26.35
CA PRO A 101 19.82 -39.98 -27.39
C PRO A 101 19.99 -41.37 -26.79
N GLN A 102 19.20 -42.33 -27.28
CA GLN A 102 19.36 -43.72 -26.91
C GLN A 102 20.78 -44.11 -27.31
N SER A 103 21.60 -44.46 -26.32
CA SER A 103 22.91 -45.01 -26.55
C SER A 103 22.74 -46.38 -27.23
N SER A 104 22.83 -46.40 -28.55
CA SER A 104 22.93 -47.62 -29.33
C SER A 104 24.23 -48.34 -28.95
N GLY A 105 24.05 -49.48 -28.31
CA GLY A 105 25.12 -50.36 -27.87
C GLY A 105 25.93 -50.94 -29.04
N MET A 106 27.17 -51.25 -28.68
CA MET A 106 28.21 -51.97 -29.41
C MET A 106 27.76 -53.09 -30.35
N SER A 107 28.45 -53.22 -31.48
CA SER A 107 28.73 -54.52 -32.13
C SER A 107 30.02 -54.47 -32.94
N GLN A 108 31.02 -55.16 -32.40
CA GLN A 108 32.02 -56.03 -33.06
C GLN A 108 33.06 -55.47 -34.04
N ALA A 109 34.29 -55.88 -33.72
CA ALA A 109 35.53 -55.73 -34.45
C ALA A 109 35.59 -56.59 -35.73
N ARG A 110 36.36 -56.14 -36.73
CA ARG A 110 37.49 -56.91 -37.27
C ARG A 110 38.38 -56.11 -38.22
N ASP A 111 39.64 -56.51 -38.16
CA ASP A 111 40.84 -56.22 -38.94
C ASP A 111 40.64 -55.98 -40.45
N ALA A 112 41.51 -55.14 -41.05
CA ALA A 112 42.50 -55.54 -42.06
C ALA A 112 42.82 -54.44 -43.11
N TYR A 113 44.11 -54.08 -43.15
CA TYR A 113 44.97 -53.82 -44.32
C TYR A 113 44.67 -52.69 -45.35
N GLU A 114 45.73 -51.87 -45.54
CA GLU A 114 46.35 -51.48 -46.82
C GLU A 114 45.83 -50.29 -47.68
N THR A 115 46.60 -49.19 -47.59
CA THR A 115 47.33 -48.47 -48.69
C THR A 115 46.57 -47.64 -49.76
N PRO A 116 47.26 -46.66 -50.41
CA PRO A 116 46.77 -45.30 -50.65
C PRO A 116 46.50 -44.96 -52.12
N SER A 117 45.87 -43.81 -52.41
CA SER A 117 46.17 -43.08 -53.66
C SER A 117 45.70 -41.62 -53.65
N TYR A 118 46.69 -40.73 -53.83
CA TYR A 118 46.74 -39.53 -54.68
C TYR A 118 45.50 -38.65 -54.89
N GLY A 119 45.69 -37.35 -54.67
CA GLY A 119 45.24 -36.36 -55.67
C GLY A 119 44.90 -34.97 -55.14
N GLY A 120 45.79 -34.01 -55.42
CA GLY A 120 45.36 -32.68 -55.91
C GLY A 120 45.20 -31.58 -54.86
N GLY A 121 46.22 -30.74 -54.74
CA GLY A 121 46.19 -29.51 -53.95
C GLY A 121 45.49 -28.33 -54.63
N ASN A 122 45.35 -27.24 -53.88
CA ASN A 122 45.73 -25.89 -54.30
C ASN A 122 45.57 -24.90 -53.12
N ASN A 123 46.70 -24.65 -52.46
CA ASN A 123 47.31 -23.33 -52.24
C ASN A 123 46.45 -22.08 -52.50
N TYR A 124 46.13 -21.31 -51.45
CA TYR A 124 46.18 -19.84 -51.44
C TYR A 124 46.49 -19.31 -50.02
N ASN A 125 47.70 -18.75 -49.90
CA ASN A 125 48.13 -17.58 -49.11
C ASN A 125 47.33 -17.12 -47.86
N GLN A 126 47.99 -17.30 -46.70
CA GLN A 126 48.47 -16.29 -45.71
C GLN A 126 47.88 -14.85 -45.66
N PRO A 127 48.02 -14.09 -44.54
CA PRO A 127 48.85 -14.35 -43.35
C PRO A 127 48.19 -14.11 -41.97
N SER A 128 48.84 -14.74 -40.99
CA SER A 128 48.81 -14.45 -39.56
C SER A 128 49.43 -13.07 -39.27
N TYR A 129 48.70 -12.23 -38.53
CA TYR A 129 49.24 -11.02 -37.91
C TYR A 129 49.40 -11.25 -36.40
N GLY A 130 50.66 -11.33 -35.98
CA GLY A 130 51.06 -10.92 -34.64
C GLY A 130 51.14 -9.39 -34.57
N GLY A 131 50.89 -8.83 -33.39
CA GLY A 131 50.95 -7.40 -33.16
C GLY A 131 50.61 -7.02 -31.72
N ASP A 132 51.68 -6.90 -30.93
CA ASP A 132 51.95 -5.84 -29.96
C ASP A 132 51.14 -5.70 -28.67
N ARG A 133 51.89 -5.96 -27.58
CA ARG A 133 51.73 -5.38 -26.26
C ARG A 133 51.87 -3.86 -26.35
N PHE A 134 50.81 -3.13 -26.03
CA PHE A 134 50.92 -1.77 -25.53
C PHE A 134 50.48 -1.73 -24.07
N GLY A 135 51.40 -1.24 -23.24
CA GLY A 135 51.10 -0.79 -21.89
C GLY A 135 50.12 0.38 -21.95
N GLY A 136 49.15 0.34 -21.06
CA GLY A 136 48.17 1.40 -20.84
C GLY A 136 47.93 1.52 -19.34
N ASP A 137 48.14 2.72 -18.85
CA ASP A 137 48.35 3.08 -17.45
C ASP A 137 47.24 2.70 -16.46
N ARG A 138 47.69 2.52 -15.22
CA ARG A 138 46.88 2.50 -14.00
C ARG A 138 46.15 3.85 -13.87
N PHE A 139 44.83 3.84 -14.03
CA PHE A 139 44.01 4.87 -13.39
C PHE A 139 43.73 4.45 -11.95
N GLY A 140 44.25 5.28 -11.03
CA GLY A 140 44.04 5.19 -9.61
C GLY A 140 42.55 5.24 -9.28
N GLY A 141 42.12 4.31 -8.43
CA GLY A 141 40.86 4.41 -7.74
C GLY A 141 40.96 5.52 -6.69
N ASP A 142 40.39 6.67 -7.01
CA ASP A 142 40.07 7.66 -6.01
C ASP A 142 38.94 7.12 -5.14
N ARG A 143 39.31 6.85 -3.88
CA ARG A 143 38.39 6.70 -2.76
C ARG A 143 37.70 8.05 -2.57
N PHE A 144 36.44 8.16 -2.97
CA PHE A 144 35.57 9.18 -2.39
C PHE A 144 35.17 8.72 -0.99
N GLY A 145 35.61 9.52 -0.03
CA GLY A 145 35.37 9.35 1.38
C GLY A 145 33.90 9.51 1.75
N ASN A 146 33.60 8.90 2.90
CA ASN A 146 32.44 9.20 3.72
C ASN A 146 32.39 10.70 4.04
N ASP A 147 31.44 11.41 3.45
CA ASP A 147 30.91 12.63 4.03
C ASP A 147 29.61 12.30 4.76
N ASN A 148 29.73 12.24 6.09
CA ASN A 148 28.62 12.41 7.02
C ASN A 148 28.01 13.80 6.77
N TYR A 149 26.84 13.87 6.14
CA TYR A 149 25.97 15.03 6.29
C TYR A 149 25.11 14.84 7.54
N GLY A 150 25.48 15.61 8.58
CA GLY A 150 24.65 15.85 9.74
C GLY A 150 23.33 16.47 9.31
N GLY A 151 22.24 15.88 9.81
CA GLY A 151 20.90 16.42 9.65
C GLY A 151 20.72 17.66 10.49
N ASP A 152 20.78 18.83 9.85
CA ASP A 152 20.18 20.03 10.38
C ASP A 152 18.65 19.87 10.35
N ARG A 153 18.09 19.77 11.56
CA ARG A 153 16.65 19.85 11.80
C ARG A 153 16.21 21.29 11.53
N PHE A 154 15.53 21.51 10.42
CA PHE A 154 14.67 22.68 10.29
C PHE A 154 13.44 22.49 11.19
N GLY A 155 13.22 23.49 12.04
CA GLY A 155 12.10 23.58 12.98
C GLY A 155 10.77 23.68 12.24
N ASN A 156 9.80 22.90 12.72
CA ASN A 156 8.40 23.18 12.50
C ASN A 156 7.99 24.26 13.50
N ASP A 157 7.94 25.50 13.05
CA ASP A 157 7.10 26.51 13.66
C ASP A 157 5.64 26.15 13.34
N ASN A 158 4.87 25.87 14.39
CA ASN A 158 3.43 25.72 14.32
C ASN A 158 2.82 27.10 13.99
N PHE A 159 2.10 27.20 12.87
CA PHE A 159 1.10 28.24 12.71
C PHE A 159 -0.14 27.86 13.52
N ASP A 160 -0.34 28.59 14.60
CA ASP A 160 -1.59 28.68 15.35
C ASP A 160 -2.74 29.09 14.42
N GLY A 161 -3.79 28.28 14.45
CA GLY A 161 -5.04 28.55 13.76
C GLY A 161 -5.90 29.50 14.59
N ASP A 162 -5.91 30.78 14.22
CA ASP A 162 -6.99 31.69 14.56
C ASP A 162 -8.26 31.27 13.81
N ARG A 163 -9.06 30.41 14.43
CA ARG A 163 -10.40 30.07 13.97
C ARG A 163 -11.40 31.05 14.62
N PHE A 164 -11.71 32.11 13.88
CA PHE A 164 -12.85 32.99 14.17
C PHE A 164 -14.13 32.16 14.29
N GLY A 165 -14.83 32.36 15.40
CA GLY A 165 -16.17 31.84 15.65
C GLY A 165 -17.27 32.71 15.03
N GLY A 166 -18.44 32.10 14.89
CA GLY A 166 -19.74 32.78 14.83
C GLY A 166 -20.44 32.73 13.48
N ASN A 167 -21.42 31.84 13.33
CA ASN A 167 -22.81 32.26 13.10
C ASN A 167 -23.79 31.07 13.02
N ASP A 168 -24.79 31.10 13.91
CA ASP A 168 -26.07 30.42 13.76
C ASP A 168 -26.99 31.21 12.82
N ARG A 169 -27.85 30.46 12.10
CA ARG A 169 -29.15 30.85 11.48
C ARG A 169 -29.16 32.02 10.48
N PHE A 170 -29.44 31.72 9.19
CA PHE A 170 -30.61 32.17 8.41
C PHE A 170 -30.55 31.59 6.98
N GLY A 171 -31.64 30.96 6.53
CA GLY A 171 -32.03 30.81 5.10
C GLY A 171 -31.20 29.86 4.22
N GLN A 172 -31.85 28.81 3.69
CA GLN A 172 -31.34 28.07 2.53
C GLN A 172 -31.18 29.02 1.34
N ALA A 173 -29.95 29.42 1.06
CA ALA A 173 -29.52 29.87 -0.26
C ALA A 173 -28.92 28.67 -1.01
N PRO A 174 -29.14 28.55 -2.34
CA PRO A 174 -28.48 27.52 -3.15
C PRO A 174 -26.96 27.66 -3.05
N PRO A 175 -26.19 26.55 -3.14
CA PRO A 175 -24.74 26.60 -2.96
C PRO A 175 -24.12 27.59 -3.94
N PRO A 176 -23.12 28.39 -3.51
CA PRO A 176 -22.44 29.32 -4.39
C PRO A 176 -21.88 28.54 -5.57
N SER A 177 -22.23 28.97 -6.77
CA SER A 177 -21.63 28.53 -8.03
C SER A 177 -20.14 28.88 -7.96
N LEU A 178 -19.32 27.91 -7.56
CA LEU A 178 -17.88 27.95 -7.70
C LEU A 178 -17.55 27.89 -9.19
N GLY A 179 -17.60 29.04 -9.85
CA GLY A 179 -17.12 29.25 -11.22
C GLY A 179 -15.59 29.24 -11.29
N GLY A 180 -14.94 28.30 -10.60
CA GLY A 180 -13.49 28.12 -10.67
C GLY A 180 -13.10 27.51 -12.01
N ASN A 181 -12.04 28.03 -12.63
CA ASN A 181 -11.44 27.37 -13.78
C ASN A 181 -10.84 26.02 -13.33
N ALA A 182 -10.78 25.05 -14.24
CA ALA A 182 -10.16 23.76 -13.95
C ALA A 182 -8.70 23.90 -13.50
N ASP A 183 -8.00 24.93 -14.00
CA ASP A 183 -6.61 25.22 -13.65
C ASP A 183 -6.44 25.49 -12.14
N ASP A 184 -7.33 26.29 -11.53
CA ASP A 184 -7.26 26.64 -10.11
C ASP A 184 -7.51 25.40 -9.23
N LEU A 185 -8.55 24.63 -9.56
CA LEU A 185 -8.90 23.42 -8.81
C LEU A 185 -7.82 22.33 -8.93
N ILE A 186 -7.20 22.19 -10.10
CA ILE A 186 -6.10 21.25 -10.28
C ILE A 186 -4.84 21.75 -9.57
N HIS A 187 -4.57 23.06 -9.55
CA HIS A 187 -3.46 23.63 -8.80
C HIS A 187 -3.62 23.39 -7.28
N GLU A 188 -4.81 23.65 -6.72
CA GLU A 188 -5.12 23.40 -5.30
C GLU A 188 -4.97 21.93 -4.91
N ASN A 189 -5.34 21.01 -5.81
CA ASN A 189 -5.30 19.57 -5.56
C ASN A 189 -4.10 18.87 -6.23
N LEU A 190 -3.09 19.61 -6.69
CA LEU A 190 -2.06 19.07 -7.58
C LEU A 190 -1.30 17.91 -6.94
N ARG A 191 -0.98 18.03 -5.66
CA ARG A 191 -0.29 17.01 -4.88
C ARG A 191 -1.08 15.70 -4.84
N ASP A 192 -2.38 15.76 -4.57
CA ASP A 192 -3.23 14.59 -4.44
C ASP A 192 -3.50 13.92 -5.79
N ILE A 193 -3.58 14.71 -6.86
CA ILE A 193 -3.67 14.23 -8.24
C ILE A 193 -2.39 13.45 -8.58
N VAL A 194 -1.21 14.01 -8.34
CA VAL A 194 0.07 13.35 -8.64
C VAL A 194 0.23 12.06 -7.84
N ILE A 195 -0.06 12.07 -6.53
CA ILE A 195 -0.01 10.86 -5.68
C ILE A 195 -0.98 9.79 -6.19
N SER A 196 -2.19 10.19 -6.57
CA SER A 196 -3.20 9.27 -7.10
C SER A 196 -2.78 8.69 -8.45
N CYS A 197 -2.20 9.50 -9.34
CA CYS A 197 -1.65 9.04 -10.61
C CYS A 197 -0.50 8.06 -10.40
N MET A 198 0.45 8.35 -9.50
CA MET A 198 1.54 7.45 -9.12
C MET A 198 1.03 6.12 -8.55
N SER A 199 -0.12 6.11 -7.85
CA SER A 199 -0.72 4.86 -7.36
C SER A 199 -1.28 3.98 -8.48
N LYS A 200 -1.65 4.58 -9.62
CA LYS A 200 -2.15 3.91 -10.83
C LYS A 200 -1.03 3.58 -11.81
N ASP A 201 0.05 4.34 -11.78
CA ASP A 201 1.27 4.11 -12.54
C ASP A 201 2.28 3.27 -11.72
N SER A 202 2.07 1.95 -11.74
CA SER A 202 2.93 1.01 -11.02
C SER A 202 4.40 0.98 -11.49
N LEU A 203 4.68 1.51 -12.68
CA LEU A 203 6.00 1.53 -13.30
C LEU A 203 6.70 2.89 -13.15
N MET A 204 6.00 3.90 -12.61
CA MET A 204 6.51 5.28 -12.48
C MET A 204 6.98 5.84 -13.84
N THR A 205 6.28 5.50 -14.93
CA THR A 205 6.58 6.01 -16.27
C THR A 205 6.25 7.50 -16.40
N GLY A 206 5.42 8.04 -15.51
CA GLY A 206 4.87 9.39 -15.64
C GLY A 206 3.61 9.44 -16.49
N GLU A 207 3.04 8.28 -16.83
CA GLU A 207 1.90 8.15 -17.74
C GLU A 207 0.76 7.35 -17.07
N VAL A 208 -0.47 7.84 -17.23
CA VAL A 208 -1.68 7.11 -16.81
C VAL A 208 -2.70 7.13 -17.94
N SER A 209 -3.53 6.08 -18.06
CA SER A 209 -4.63 6.11 -19.05
C SER A 209 -5.55 7.32 -18.82
N ARG A 210 -6.10 7.90 -19.90
CA ARG A 210 -7.02 9.05 -19.84
C ARG A 210 -8.20 8.80 -18.90
N ASN A 211 -8.79 7.61 -18.95
CA ASN A 211 -9.90 7.24 -18.05
C ASN A 211 -9.46 7.23 -16.59
N ALA A 212 -8.26 6.72 -16.28
CA ALA A 212 -7.74 6.74 -14.92
C ALA A 212 -7.49 8.17 -14.42
N PHE A 213 -6.98 9.06 -15.29
CA PHE A 213 -6.80 10.47 -14.95
C PHE A 213 -8.15 11.17 -14.69
N LEU A 214 -9.14 10.95 -15.56
CA LEU A 214 -10.50 11.48 -15.39
C LEU A 214 -11.16 10.99 -14.09
N ASP A 215 -11.03 9.71 -13.76
CA ASP A 215 -11.52 9.13 -12.51
C ASP A 215 -10.87 9.76 -11.27
N ILE A 216 -9.57 10.09 -11.35
CA ILE A 216 -8.84 10.78 -10.28
C ILE A 216 -9.35 12.20 -10.12
N CYS A 217 -9.44 12.96 -11.21
CA CYS A 217 -9.97 14.33 -11.19
C CYS A 217 -11.42 14.38 -10.69
N SER A 218 -12.28 13.46 -11.13
CA SER A 218 -13.68 13.40 -10.73
C SER A 218 -13.85 13.17 -9.22
N LYS A 219 -12.99 12.34 -8.60
CA LYS A 219 -13.00 12.13 -7.14
C LYS A 219 -12.68 13.39 -6.33
N LEU A 220 -11.98 14.34 -6.95
CA LEU A 220 -11.63 15.64 -6.36
C LEU A 220 -12.63 16.74 -6.77
N GLY A 221 -13.75 16.37 -7.41
CA GLY A 221 -14.76 17.33 -7.88
C GLY A 221 -14.39 18.03 -9.19
N ILE A 222 -13.29 17.64 -9.85
CA ILE A 222 -12.85 18.23 -11.11
C ILE A 222 -13.46 17.44 -12.26
N THR A 223 -14.51 18.00 -12.85
CA THR A 223 -15.24 17.38 -13.98
C THR A 223 -14.72 17.87 -15.33
N GLU A 224 -14.80 17.02 -16.37
CA GLU A 224 -14.35 17.36 -17.74
C GLU A 224 -15.12 18.56 -18.35
N SER A 225 -16.31 18.87 -17.84
CA SER A 225 -17.11 20.03 -18.25
C SER A 225 -16.59 21.38 -17.73
N LEU A 226 -15.60 21.39 -16.84
CA LEU A 226 -15.04 22.64 -16.32
C LEU A 226 -14.27 23.40 -17.41
N PRO A 227 -14.47 24.72 -17.52
CA PRO A 227 -13.68 25.55 -18.42
C PRO A 227 -12.18 25.37 -18.18
N GLY A 228 -11.41 25.18 -19.25
CA GLY A 228 -9.95 24.99 -19.20
C GLY A 228 -9.50 23.52 -19.12
N PHE A 229 -10.36 22.59 -18.68
CA PHE A 229 -9.96 21.19 -18.50
C PHE A 229 -9.48 20.52 -19.80
N SER A 230 -10.09 20.86 -20.94
CA SER A 230 -9.65 20.36 -22.26
C SER A 230 -8.22 20.80 -22.63
N LYS A 231 -7.79 22.00 -22.23
CA LYS A 231 -6.42 22.48 -22.45
C LYS A 231 -5.40 21.73 -21.60
N ILE A 232 -5.81 21.30 -20.41
CA ILE A 232 -4.97 20.51 -19.49
C ILE A 232 -4.80 19.10 -20.03
N LEU A 233 -5.90 18.46 -20.49
CA LEU A 233 -5.82 17.17 -21.16
C LEU A 233 -4.94 17.23 -22.40
N GLN A 234 -5.09 18.26 -23.24
CA GLN A 234 -4.27 18.43 -24.43
C GLN A 234 -2.78 18.65 -24.10
N ALA A 235 -2.46 19.29 -22.96
CA ALA A 235 -1.09 19.44 -22.51
C ALA A 235 -0.48 18.13 -22.00
N GLY A 236 -1.29 17.27 -21.37
CA GLY A 236 -0.86 15.96 -20.88
C GLY A 236 -0.81 14.86 -21.95
N ASP A 237 -1.60 14.97 -23.01
CA ASP A 237 -1.64 14.00 -24.11
C ASP A 237 -1.68 14.72 -25.48
N PRO A 238 -0.56 15.36 -25.87
CA PRO A 238 -0.48 16.12 -27.12
C PRO A 238 -0.64 15.24 -28.36
N SER A 239 -0.37 13.93 -28.26
CA SER A 239 -0.48 12.96 -29.35
C SER A 239 -1.85 12.29 -29.44
N TYR A 240 -2.78 12.58 -28.51
CA TYR A 240 -4.07 11.88 -28.39
C TYR A 240 -3.91 10.35 -28.30
N SER A 241 -2.83 9.91 -27.66
CA SER A 241 -2.49 8.50 -27.46
C SER A 241 -3.45 7.79 -26.50
N GLY A 242 -4.20 8.56 -25.70
CA GLY A 242 -4.99 8.04 -24.59
C GLY A 242 -4.18 7.83 -23.30
N LEU A 243 -2.89 8.18 -23.31
CA LEU A 243 -2.01 8.17 -22.15
C LEU A 243 -1.70 9.62 -21.76
N ILE A 244 -2.08 10.00 -20.54
CA ILE A 244 -1.86 11.31 -19.96
C ILE A 244 -0.53 11.32 -19.22
N GLN A 245 0.39 12.17 -19.67
CA GLN A 245 1.65 12.49 -19.00
C GLN A 245 1.41 13.43 -17.81
N TYR A 246 1.12 12.85 -16.64
CA TYR A 246 0.67 13.64 -15.48
C TYR A 246 1.79 14.52 -14.88
N PHE A 247 3.08 14.18 -15.06
CA PHE A 247 4.17 15.07 -14.68
C PHE A 247 4.28 16.30 -15.60
N THR A 248 3.96 16.16 -16.88
CA THR A 248 3.89 17.28 -17.82
C THR A 248 2.79 18.25 -17.44
N ILE A 249 1.61 17.74 -17.05
CA ILE A 249 0.52 18.55 -16.50
C ILE A 249 0.97 19.30 -15.25
N ALA A 250 1.58 18.60 -14.29
CA ALA A 250 2.05 19.22 -13.04
C ALA A 250 3.08 20.33 -13.29
N SER A 251 4.05 20.08 -14.16
CA SER A 251 5.07 21.06 -14.55
C SER A 251 4.44 22.32 -15.17
N LYS A 252 3.47 22.14 -16.07
CA LYS A 252 2.77 23.24 -16.72
C LYS A 252 1.99 24.11 -15.72
N ILE A 253 1.23 23.47 -14.83
CA ILE A 253 0.40 24.18 -13.83
C ILE A 253 1.27 24.96 -12.85
N CYS A 254 2.40 24.38 -12.41
CA CYS A 254 3.37 25.09 -11.57
C CYS A 254 4.03 26.26 -12.32
N SER A 255 4.27 26.14 -13.63
CA SER A 255 4.90 27.19 -14.44
C SER A 255 3.96 28.36 -14.70
N ASP A 256 2.69 28.09 -15.00
CA ASP A 256 1.67 29.11 -15.26
C ASP A 256 1.33 29.93 -13.99
N SER A 257 1.51 29.34 -12.81
CA SER A 257 1.28 30.01 -11.52
C SER A 257 2.42 30.93 -11.07
N ALA A 258 3.60 30.84 -11.68
CA ALA A 258 4.81 31.55 -11.26
C ALA A 258 4.91 33.01 -11.77
N LEU A 259 3.94 33.49 -12.56
CA LEU A 259 3.93 34.87 -13.06
C LEU A 259 2.75 35.66 -12.49
N PRO A 260 2.96 36.48 -11.44
CA PRO A 260 2.02 37.55 -11.16
C PRO A 260 2.07 38.52 -12.34
N SER A 261 0.97 38.59 -13.09
CA SER A 261 0.72 39.64 -14.07
C SER A 261 0.74 40.98 -13.34
N THR A 262 1.89 41.65 -13.32
CA THR A 262 1.99 43.06 -12.98
C THR A 262 1.25 43.84 -14.07
N GLY A 263 0.09 44.36 -13.68
CA GLY A 263 -0.86 45.03 -14.56
C GLY A 263 -0.23 46.17 -15.36
N GLY A 264 -0.26 46.02 -16.68
CA GLY A 264 -0.27 47.13 -17.62
C GLY A 264 -1.72 47.46 -17.96
N SER A 265 -2.30 48.46 -17.28
CA SER A 265 -3.54 49.11 -17.71
C SER A 265 -3.33 49.78 -19.06
N GLY A 266 -3.72 49.10 -20.14
CA GLY A 266 -3.86 49.68 -21.48
C GLY A 266 -5.30 50.10 -21.71
N TYR A 267 -5.54 51.41 -21.68
CA TYR A 267 -6.82 52.02 -22.05
C TYR A 267 -7.24 51.60 -23.46
N GLY A 268 -8.54 51.31 -23.59
CA GLY A 268 -9.16 50.98 -24.87
C GLY A 268 -9.15 52.14 -25.86
N ALA A 269 -9.03 51.78 -27.14
CA ALA A 269 -9.47 52.59 -28.25
C ALA A 269 -10.22 51.67 -29.21
N GLY A 270 -11.54 51.86 -29.29
CA GLY A 270 -12.38 51.26 -30.31
C GLY A 270 -12.27 52.02 -31.63
N SER A 271 -12.38 51.28 -32.72
CA SER A 271 -12.91 51.62 -34.06
C SER A 271 -12.42 50.50 -34.97
N GLY A 272 -13.12 50.00 -35.97
CA GLY A 272 -14.35 50.38 -36.64
C GLY A 272 -14.40 49.51 -37.90
N SER A 273 -15.58 49.00 -38.21
CA SER A 273 -15.86 48.20 -39.40
C SER A 273 -15.58 48.98 -40.70
N SER A 274 -14.98 48.35 -41.73
CA SER A 274 -15.25 48.74 -43.13
C SER A 274 -14.84 47.67 -44.15
N TYR A 275 -15.63 47.63 -45.21
CA TYR A 275 -15.74 46.69 -46.33
C TYR A 275 -14.63 46.78 -47.40
N GLY A 276 -14.44 45.66 -48.13
CA GLY A 276 -14.03 45.57 -49.55
C GLY A 276 -12.55 45.85 -49.86
N GLY A 277 -11.87 45.25 -50.83
CA GLY A 277 -12.21 44.32 -51.91
C GLY A 277 -10.95 44.07 -52.76
N TYR A 278 -10.96 42.95 -53.49
CA TYR A 278 -10.18 42.52 -54.67
C TYR A 278 -8.78 43.09 -54.98
N GLY A 279 -7.82 42.19 -55.24
CA GLY A 279 -6.66 42.45 -56.11
C GLY A 279 -5.48 41.50 -55.93
N ALA A 280 -5.30 40.55 -56.86
CA ALA A 280 -4.13 39.66 -56.99
C ALA A 280 -2.99 40.34 -57.82
N PRO A 281 -1.95 39.63 -58.33
CA PRO A 281 -0.71 39.28 -57.62
C PRO A 281 0.58 39.70 -58.38
N ALA A 282 1.71 39.83 -57.67
CA ALA A 282 3.12 39.80 -58.14
C ALA A 282 3.99 40.36 -56.98
N SER A 283 5.23 39.99 -56.68
CA SER A 283 6.31 39.26 -57.33
C SER A 283 7.42 39.04 -56.27
N LYS A 284 8.23 37.99 -56.40
CA LYS A 284 9.47 37.76 -55.61
C LYS A 284 10.52 38.86 -55.86
N PRO A 285 11.43 39.10 -54.90
CA PRO A 285 12.82 38.60 -55.01
C PRO A 285 13.34 38.09 -53.63
N SER A 286 14.16 37.04 -53.47
CA SER A 286 15.46 36.62 -54.02
C SER A 286 16.70 37.32 -53.41
N TYR A 287 17.47 36.51 -52.67
CA TYR A 287 18.87 36.58 -52.21
C TYR A 287 19.30 37.49 -51.04
N GLY A 288 20.09 36.88 -50.14
CA GLY A 288 21.03 37.58 -49.26
C GLY A 288 21.41 36.78 -48.01
N TYR A 289 22.36 35.85 -48.12
CA TYR A 289 23.11 35.31 -46.98
C TYR A 289 23.99 36.42 -46.40
N ASP A 290 24.03 36.59 -45.07
CA ASP A 290 25.23 37.05 -44.36
C ASP A 290 25.22 36.65 -42.87
N ALA A 291 26.38 36.20 -42.42
CA ALA A 291 26.66 35.66 -41.09
C ALA A 291 26.83 36.77 -40.03
N PRO A 292 26.53 36.52 -38.74
CA PRO A 292 26.78 37.50 -37.68
C PRO A 292 28.20 37.39 -37.11
N ALA A 293 28.94 38.51 -37.16
CA ALA A 293 30.18 38.76 -36.44
C ALA A 293 29.95 39.07 -34.94
N PRO A 294 30.97 38.94 -34.07
CA PRO A 294 30.81 38.85 -32.61
C PRO A 294 30.69 40.21 -31.91
N LYS A 295 29.94 40.23 -30.80
CA LYS A 295 29.75 41.40 -29.93
C LYS A 295 30.97 41.64 -29.02
N PRO A 296 31.30 42.91 -28.71
CA PRO A 296 32.48 43.28 -27.93
C PRO A 296 32.25 43.21 -26.41
N SER A 297 33.32 42.86 -25.71
CA SER A 297 33.50 42.91 -24.26
C SER A 297 33.59 44.38 -23.79
N TYR A 298 32.79 44.75 -22.80
CA TYR A 298 32.93 46.00 -22.05
C TYR A 298 33.12 45.64 -20.57
N GLY A 299 34.32 45.95 -20.07
CA GLY A 299 34.61 46.01 -18.65
C GLY A 299 34.16 47.34 -18.06
N GLY A 300 33.81 47.32 -16.78
CA GLY A 300 33.49 48.50 -16.00
C GLY A 300 33.27 48.09 -14.55
N GLY A 301 34.28 48.34 -13.71
CA GLY A 301 34.21 48.14 -12.28
C GLY A 301 33.38 49.21 -11.58
N PHE A 302 32.90 48.87 -10.40
CA PHE A 302 32.43 49.81 -9.39
C PHE A 302 32.90 49.32 -8.01
N ASP A 303 33.65 50.19 -7.34
CA ASP A 303 33.95 50.17 -5.91
C ASP A 303 32.71 50.52 -5.09
N GLU A 304 32.49 49.87 -3.94
CA GLU A 304 32.13 50.52 -2.64
C GLU A 304 31.98 49.49 -1.48
N PRO A 305 31.91 49.89 -0.17
CA PRO A 305 32.88 49.42 0.82
C PRO A 305 32.28 48.80 2.11
N ARG A 306 33.18 48.47 3.06
CA ARG A 306 33.00 48.21 4.52
C ARG A 306 32.61 46.79 4.95
N SER A 307 33.44 46.17 5.79
CA SER A 307 33.30 46.27 7.27
C SER A 307 34.22 45.27 7.98
N SER A 308 34.92 45.77 9.01
CA SER A 308 35.93 45.09 9.80
C SER A 308 35.37 44.63 11.16
N TYR A 309 35.46 43.33 11.47
CA TYR A 309 35.41 42.75 12.82
C TYR A 309 36.49 41.66 12.85
N ARG A 310 37.68 41.89 13.43
CA ARG A 310 38.07 41.89 14.85
C ARG A 310 37.95 40.51 15.50
N ASP A 311 38.97 39.71 15.25
CA ASP A 311 39.23 38.42 15.90
C ASP A 311 40.10 38.63 17.16
N LYS A 312 39.67 38.04 18.29
CA LYS A 312 40.37 38.01 19.57
C LYS A 312 40.08 36.65 20.21
N GLY A 313 41.00 35.70 20.04
CA GLY A 313 41.08 34.47 20.82
C GLY A 313 42.18 34.58 21.86
N ASP A 314 41.81 34.74 23.13
CA ASP A 314 42.73 34.75 24.27
C ASP A 314 43.05 33.32 24.72
N ASN A 315 44.34 33.10 24.97
CA ASN A 315 44.96 31.94 25.62
C ASN A 315 44.62 31.89 27.11
N ILE A 316 44.15 30.74 27.63
CA ILE A 316 44.38 30.35 29.04
C ILE A 316 44.67 28.85 29.12
N SER A 317 45.89 28.53 29.55
CA SER A 317 46.32 27.20 29.99
C SER A 317 45.65 26.79 31.31
N LEU A 318 45.49 25.50 31.58
CA LEU A 318 46.20 24.81 32.67
C LEU A 318 45.79 23.33 32.81
N ARG A 319 46.84 22.51 33.05
CA ARG A 319 46.94 21.30 33.88
C ARG A 319 46.66 19.91 33.31
N ASP A 320 47.79 19.31 32.96
CA ASP A 320 48.26 17.94 33.22
C ASP A 320 47.57 17.16 34.35
N THR A 321 47.29 15.89 34.07
CA THR A 321 47.77 14.73 34.86
C THR A 321 47.53 13.43 34.08
N ALA A 322 48.60 12.85 33.55
CA ALA A 322 48.66 11.44 33.16
C ALA A 322 48.90 10.56 34.40
N PRO A 323 48.69 9.23 34.33
CA PRO A 323 49.87 8.43 33.99
C PRO A 323 49.63 7.13 33.18
N LYS A 324 50.68 6.80 32.41
CA LYS A 324 51.31 5.48 32.17
C LYS A 324 50.51 4.39 31.43
N ARG A 325 50.97 4.13 30.19
CA ARG A 325 50.90 2.82 29.51
C ARG A 325 52.34 2.38 29.22
N ASP A 326 52.75 1.28 29.84
CA ASP A 326 53.89 0.48 29.42
C ASP A 326 53.41 -0.60 28.44
N ALA A 327 54.16 -0.74 27.34
CA ALA A 327 53.99 -1.73 26.30
C ALA A 327 54.68 -3.04 26.71
N PHE A 328 54.14 -4.21 26.33
CA PHE A 328 54.94 -5.40 25.99
C PHE A 328 54.11 -6.47 25.23
N ASN A 329 54.66 -6.84 24.06
CA ASN A 329 54.72 -8.13 23.35
C ASN A 329 53.53 -9.10 23.20
N ASP A 330 53.24 -9.35 21.91
CA ASP A 330 53.36 -10.62 21.18
C ASP A 330 52.74 -11.95 21.68
N ASN A 331 51.89 -12.44 20.77
CA ASN A 331 51.76 -13.79 20.20
C ASN A 331 50.48 -14.60 20.53
N PRO A 332 49.84 -15.24 19.52
CA PRO A 332 48.48 -15.78 19.62
C PRO A 332 48.42 -17.32 19.67
N ALA A 333 47.51 -17.86 20.49
CA ALA A 333 46.82 -19.16 20.34
C ALA A 333 45.96 -19.44 21.59
N PRO A 334 44.98 -20.38 21.59
CA PRO A 334 44.17 -20.92 20.51
C PRO A 334 42.66 -20.77 20.79
N ARG A 335 41.84 -20.96 19.74
CA ARG A 335 40.37 -21.07 19.82
C ARG A 335 39.96 -22.21 20.76
N LYS A 336 39.20 -21.91 21.81
CA LYS A 336 38.45 -22.89 22.58
C LYS A 336 37.02 -22.97 22.06
N SER A 337 36.71 -24.09 21.42
CA SER A 337 35.36 -24.61 21.25
C SER A 337 34.78 -24.96 22.62
N ALA A 338 33.56 -24.51 22.90
CA ALA A 338 32.80 -24.95 24.05
C ALA A 338 31.30 -24.99 23.71
N TYR A 339 30.66 -26.06 24.17
CA TYR A 339 29.22 -26.39 24.13
C TYR A 339 28.68 -27.10 22.88
N GLN A 340 29.17 -28.34 22.70
CA GLN A 340 28.26 -29.46 22.42
C GLN A 340 27.36 -29.67 23.64
N SER A 341 26.04 -29.57 23.44
CA SER A 341 25.04 -30.11 24.37
C SER A 341 24.33 -31.26 23.66
N SER A 342 24.79 -32.47 23.99
CA SER A 342 24.13 -33.73 23.71
C SER A 342 22.94 -33.87 24.66
N ILE A 343 21.72 -33.61 24.18
CA ILE A 343 20.50 -34.03 24.87
C ILE A 343 20.24 -35.48 24.50
N SER A 344 20.38 -36.36 25.48
CA SER A 344 19.95 -37.76 25.41
C SER A 344 18.43 -37.83 25.36
N PHE A 345 17.87 -38.49 24.34
CA PHE A 345 16.48 -38.94 24.35
C PHE A 345 16.42 -40.26 25.12
N GLY A 346 15.81 -40.20 26.30
CA GLY A 346 15.33 -41.38 27.02
C GLY A 346 14.13 -41.97 26.29
N ASP A 347 14.26 -43.25 25.99
CA ASP A 347 13.27 -44.20 25.53
C ASP A 347 12.22 -44.41 26.63
N ASP A 348 10.98 -43.99 26.40
CA ASP A 348 9.82 -44.43 27.18
C ASP A 348 8.62 -44.56 26.23
N GLY A 349 8.27 -45.82 25.97
CA GLY A 349 7.18 -46.23 25.10
C GLY A 349 5.80 -45.96 25.70
N GLY A 350 4.88 -45.54 24.84
CA GLY A 350 3.48 -45.36 25.19
C GLY A 350 2.64 -44.90 24.00
N ALA A 351 2.31 -45.83 23.10
CA ALA A 351 1.45 -45.57 21.95
C ALA A 351 0.00 -45.31 22.38
N PRO A 352 -0.65 -44.20 21.96
CA PRO A 352 -2.08 -44.03 22.15
C PRO A 352 -2.87 -44.64 20.99
N GLN A 353 -3.85 -45.48 21.34
CA GLN A 353 -4.75 -46.20 20.43
C GLN A 353 -5.65 -45.28 19.58
N PRO A 354 -6.02 -45.70 18.35
CA PRO A 354 -6.98 -45.00 17.52
C PRO A 354 -8.44 -45.27 17.98
N ARG A 355 -9.23 -44.20 18.12
CA ARG A 355 -10.67 -44.27 18.40
C ARG A 355 -11.42 -44.97 17.26
N GLN A 356 -12.23 -45.94 17.65
CA GLN A 356 -13.12 -46.73 16.79
C GLN A 356 -14.16 -45.85 16.09
N ARG A 357 -14.20 -45.90 14.76
CA ARG A 357 -15.36 -45.51 13.96
C ARG A 357 -16.34 -46.69 13.95
N LYS A 358 -17.58 -46.47 14.39
CA LYS A 358 -18.68 -47.42 14.21
C LYS A 358 -19.06 -47.45 12.73
N ALA A 359 -18.98 -48.64 12.15
CA ALA A 359 -19.61 -49.01 10.89
C ALA A 359 -21.05 -49.50 11.15
N ALA A 360 -21.95 -49.18 10.22
CA ALA A 360 -23.14 -49.95 9.87
C ALA A 360 -23.21 -49.85 8.33
N MET A 361 -22.76 -50.87 7.59
CA MET A 361 -23.60 -51.89 6.93
C MET A 361 -24.79 -51.25 6.20
N GLU A 362 -24.65 -50.98 4.90
CA GLU A 362 -25.01 -51.88 3.78
C GLU A 362 -26.46 -52.40 3.87
N GLU A 363 -27.30 -51.95 2.94
CA GLU A 363 -28.07 -52.85 2.08
C GLU A 363 -28.66 -52.08 0.88
N SER A 364 -28.28 -52.55 -0.31
CA SER A 364 -28.82 -52.25 -1.63
C SER A 364 -30.08 -53.07 -1.90
N ASN A 365 -31.09 -52.48 -2.54
CA ASN A 365 -31.98 -53.06 -3.58
C ASN A 365 -33.23 -52.16 -3.73
N ILE A 366 -33.69 -51.66 -4.88
CA ILE A 366 -34.14 -52.21 -6.18
C ILE A 366 -35.52 -51.56 -6.45
N TRP A 367 -35.75 -51.19 -7.72
CA TRP A 367 -36.98 -50.70 -8.36
C TRP A 367 -38.34 -51.23 -7.83
N GLY A 368 -39.37 -50.35 -7.88
CA GLY A 368 -40.79 -50.74 -7.90
C GLY A 368 -41.74 -49.52 -7.91
N ASP A 369 -42.65 -49.49 -8.89
CA ASP A 369 -43.62 -48.45 -9.25
C ASP A 369 -44.67 -48.03 -8.19
N PRO A 370 -45.38 -46.89 -8.38
CA PRO A 370 -46.33 -46.34 -7.41
C PRO A 370 -47.80 -46.72 -7.70
N ALA A 371 -48.56 -47.15 -6.68
CA ALA A 371 -50.03 -47.07 -6.59
C ALA A 371 -50.53 -47.55 -5.20
N PRO A 372 -51.80 -47.34 -4.80
CA PRO A 372 -52.56 -46.11 -4.76
C PRO A 372 -53.16 -45.82 -3.35
N ILE A 373 -53.78 -44.65 -3.26
CA ILE A 373 -54.52 -44.04 -2.15
C ILE A 373 -55.32 -45.02 -1.27
N GLN A 374 -55.19 -44.89 0.06
CA GLN A 374 -56.21 -45.32 1.01
C GLN A 374 -56.47 -44.23 2.06
N ALA A 375 -57.75 -43.86 2.17
CA ALA A 375 -58.29 -42.83 3.03
C ALA A 375 -58.25 -43.21 4.51
N SER A 376 -58.10 -42.21 5.37
CA SER A 376 -58.37 -42.30 6.81
C SER A 376 -58.83 -40.93 7.34
N PRO A 377 -59.62 -40.92 8.42
CA PRO A 377 -60.86 -40.15 8.44
C PRO A 377 -60.77 -38.80 9.16
N GLN A 378 -61.77 -37.98 8.82
CA GLN A 378 -62.20 -36.74 9.43
C GLN A 378 -61.72 -36.49 10.86
N ARG A 379 -60.93 -35.42 11.04
CA ARG A 379 -60.79 -34.75 12.32
C ARG A 379 -61.48 -33.39 12.26
N ALA A 380 -62.30 -33.17 13.27
CA ALA A 380 -63.29 -32.12 13.39
C ALA A 380 -62.76 -30.70 13.14
N SER A 381 -63.61 -29.93 12.45
CA SER A 381 -63.59 -28.48 12.29
C SER A 381 -63.64 -27.76 13.64
N LEU A 382 -62.68 -26.88 13.88
CA LEU A 382 -62.74 -25.82 14.89
C LEU A 382 -62.74 -24.45 14.20
N PRO A 383 -63.32 -23.42 14.83
CA PRO A 383 -63.96 -22.32 14.14
C PRO A 383 -62.99 -21.27 13.61
N ILE A 384 -63.29 -20.85 12.38
CA ILE A 384 -62.85 -19.60 11.77
C ILE A 384 -63.50 -18.46 12.55
N GLY A 385 -62.69 -17.57 13.13
CA GLY A 385 -63.20 -16.33 13.72
C GLY A 385 -62.29 -15.76 14.79
N GLY A 386 -61.35 -14.90 14.38
CA GLY A 386 -60.49 -14.19 15.31
C GLY A 386 -59.35 -13.50 14.60
N GLY A 387 -59.66 -12.46 13.83
CA GLY A 387 -58.68 -11.56 13.25
C GLY A 387 -57.90 -10.86 14.37
N TYR A 388 -56.78 -11.46 14.76
CA TYR A 388 -55.67 -10.73 15.37
C TYR A 388 -54.78 -10.31 14.22
N GLY A 389 -55.12 -9.16 13.63
CA GLY A 389 -54.11 -8.34 12.99
C GLY A 389 -53.09 -7.99 14.07
N ALA A 390 -52.07 -8.83 14.23
CA ALA A 390 -50.82 -8.39 14.79
C ALA A 390 -50.33 -7.32 13.82
N SER A 391 -50.69 -6.07 14.11
CA SER A 391 -49.96 -4.91 13.66
C SER A 391 -48.52 -5.15 14.08
N TYR A 392 -47.73 -5.76 13.19
CA TYR A 392 -46.31 -5.55 13.12
C TYR A 392 -46.18 -4.03 12.99
N SER A 393 -46.08 -3.35 14.14
CA SER A 393 -45.59 -1.98 14.20
C SER A 393 -44.35 -2.02 13.34
N ALA A 394 -44.44 -1.38 12.17
CA ALA A 394 -43.33 -1.23 11.28
C ALA A 394 -42.21 -0.63 12.12
N ALA A 395 -41.27 -1.49 12.54
CA ALA A 395 -40.03 -1.08 13.14
C ALA A 395 -39.27 -0.42 12.00
N SER A 396 -39.67 0.82 11.70
CA SER A 396 -38.88 1.83 11.03
C SER A 396 -37.69 2.09 11.95
N GLY A 397 -36.80 1.10 12.05
CA GLY A 397 -35.52 1.29 12.69
C GLY A 397 -34.82 2.36 11.88
N ASP A 398 -34.53 3.47 12.55
CA ASP A 398 -33.77 4.57 11.97
C ASP A 398 -32.53 3.99 11.30
N ALA A 399 -32.35 4.29 10.01
CA ALA A 399 -31.26 3.75 9.21
C ALA A 399 -29.89 4.08 9.84
N ASP A 400 -29.81 5.21 10.55
CA ASP A 400 -28.60 5.64 11.25
C ASP A 400 -28.30 4.76 12.48
N GLU A 401 -29.33 4.34 13.21
CA GLU A 401 -29.19 3.40 14.35
C GLU A 401 -28.79 2.01 13.86
N VAL A 402 -29.38 1.56 12.75
CA VAL A 402 -29.02 0.28 12.12
C VAL A 402 -27.59 0.33 11.59
N LEU A 403 -27.18 1.42 10.96
CA LEU A 403 -25.81 1.62 10.48
C LEU A 403 -24.79 1.63 11.63
N ALA A 404 -25.11 2.30 12.75
CA ALA A 404 -24.27 2.28 13.94
C ALA A 404 -24.11 0.84 14.48
N LYS A 405 -25.21 0.09 14.58
CA LYS A 405 -25.18 -1.33 15.02
C LYS A 405 -24.39 -2.22 14.06
N ILE A 406 -24.56 -2.04 12.74
CA ILE A 406 -23.76 -2.74 11.73
C ILE A 406 -22.28 -2.48 11.99
N SER A 407 -21.90 -1.21 12.16
CA SER A 407 -20.50 -0.83 12.35
C SER A 407 -19.88 -1.49 13.59
N THR A 408 -20.58 -1.43 14.72
CA THR A 408 -20.16 -2.10 15.95
C THR A 408 -20.03 -3.61 15.75
N LYS A 409 -21.01 -4.25 15.13
CA LYS A 409 -21.05 -5.70 14.96
C LYS A 409 -19.97 -6.25 14.03
N VAL A 410 -19.69 -5.59 12.91
CA VAL A 410 -18.60 -6.00 12.01
C VAL A 410 -17.24 -5.83 12.71
N SER A 411 -17.08 -4.76 13.48
CA SER A 411 -15.85 -4.49 14.25
C SER A 411 -15.63 -5.52 15.36
N GLU A 412 -16.69 -5.95 16.04
CA GLU A 412 -16.65 -7.02 17.05
C GLU A 412 -16.39 -8.40 16.44
N GLY A 413 -17.05 -8.73 15.32
CA GLY A 413 -17.04 -10.08 14.75
C GLY A 413 -15.83 -10.40 13.88
N ILE A 414 -15.44 -9.49 12.98
CA ILE A 414 -14.40 -9.73 11.96
C ILE A 414 -13.15 -8.87 12.22
N GLY A 415 -13.26 -7.79 12.98
CA GLY A 415 -12.17 -6.89 13.35
C GLY A 415 -11.77 -5.92 12.23
N ASN A 416 -11.55 -6.41 11.01
CA ASN A 416 -11.14 -5.58 9.87
C ASN A 416 -12.25 -5.47 8.82
N SER A 417 -12.71 -4.25 8.56
CA SER A 417 -13.72 -3.93 7.55
C SER A 417 -13.32 -4.38 6.14
N SER A 418 -12.03 -4.33 5.79
CA SER A 418 -11.54 -4.80 4.50
C SER A 418 -11.58 -6.32 4.36
N ALA A 419 -11.36 -7.04 5.47
CA ALA A 419 -11.50 -8.49 5.50
C ALA A 419 -12.97 -8.91 5.37
N ALA A 420 -13.87 -8.21 6.08
CA ALA A 420 -15.31 -8.41 5.97
C ALA A 420 -15.80 -8.21 4.53
N PHE A 421 -15.40 -7.09 3.90
CA PHE A 421 -15.76 -6.79 2.52
C PHE A 421 -15.34 -7.89 1.54
N ASN A 422 -14.07 -8.31 1.59
CA ASN A 422 -13.57 -9.36 0.70
C ASN A 422 -14.21 -10.73 0.95
N LYS A 423 -14.59 -11.01 2.19
CA LYS A 423 -15.27 -12.25 2.57
C LYS A 423 -16.74 -12.27 2.12
N TRP A 424 -17.43 -11.12 2.17
CA TRP A 424 -18.87 -11.03 1.93
C TRP A 424 -19.23 -10.84 0.46
N ARG A 425 -18.42 -10.11 -0.32
CA ARG A 425 -18.68 -9.89 -1.75
C ARG A 425 -18.55 -11.16 -2.61
N GLY A 426 -17.91 -12.21 -2.07
CA GLY A 426 -17.58 -13.41 -2.83
C GLY A 426 -16.72 -13.09 -4.05
N TYR A 427 -17.15 -13.55 -5.22
CA TYR A 427 -16.47 -13.31 -6.49
C TYR A 427 -16.82 -11.95 -7.12
N ASN A 428 -17.83 -11.25 -6.61
CA ASN A 428 -18.26 -9.97 -7.16
C ASN A 428 -17.25 -8.87 -6.80
N THR A 429 -17.01 -7.95 -7.72
CA THR A 429 -16.14 -6.77 -7.48
C THR A 429 -16.78 -5.77 -6.52
N ARG A 430 -18.11 -5.82 -6.38
CA ARG A 430 -18.92 -4.96 -5.50
C ARG A 430 -19.76 -5.81 -4.55
N LEU A 431 -20.06 -5.25 -3.39
CA LEU A 431 -20.90 -5.86 -2.37
C LEU A 431 -22.34 -5.37 -2.53
N VAL A 432 -23.24 -6.26 -2.93
CA VAL A 432 -24.68 -5.97 -3.03
C VAL A 432 -25.35 -6.02 -1.65
N PRO A 433 -26.49 -5.33 -1.43
CA PRO A 433 -27.18 -5.30 -0.14
C PRO A 433 -27.52 -6.70 0.41
N GLU A 434 -27.86 -7.64 -0.46
CA GLU A 434 -28.19 -9.03 -0.10
C GLU A 434 -26.95 -9.79 0.42
N ASP A 435 -25.77 -9.53 -0.14
CA ASP A 435 -24.51 -10.13 0.29
C ASP A 435 -24.05 -9.54 1.63
N LEU A 436 -24.26 -8.22 1.83
CA LEU A 436 -24.05 -7.57 3.12
C LEU A 436 -24.96 -8.17 4.20
N LEU A 437 -26.26 -8.35 3.92
CA LEU A 437 -27.20 -8.94 4.86
C LEU A 437 -26.82 -10.39 5.22
N LYS A 438 -26.49 -11.23 4.22
CA LYS A 438 -26.00 -12.60 4.45
C LYS A 438 -24.71 -12.62 5.28
N GLY A 439 -23.80 -11.69 4.99
CA GLY A 439 -22.54 -11.52 5.74
C GLY A 439 -22.77 -11.19 7.20
N LEU A 440 -23.65 -10.20 7.47
CA LEU A 440 -24.05 -9.81 8.83
C LEU A 440 -24.75 -10.93 9.59
N GLN A 441 -25.64 -11.67 8.92
CA GLN A 441 -26.35 -12.78 9.55
C GLN A 441 -25.40 -13.94 9.87
N ARG A 442 -24.46 -14.27 8.98
CA ARG A 442 -23.55 -15.41 9.14
C ARG A 442 -22.42 -15.13 10.12
N ASP A 443 -21.82 -13.95 10.04
CA ASP A 443 -20.56 -13.65 10.73
C ASP A 443 -20.76 -12.75 11.97
N CYS A 444 -21.91 -12.11 12.13
CA CYS A 444 -22.19 -11.18 13.23
C CYS A 444 -23.49 -11.49 14.01
N ASP A 445 -24.21 -12.57 13.66
CA ASP A 445 -25.53 -12.92 14.20
C ASP A 445 -26.52 -11.74 14.21
N TYR A 446 -26.43 -10.86 13.20
CA TYR A 446 -27.25 -9.65 13.09
C TYR A 446 -28.05 -9.63 11.79
N SER A 447 -29.37 -9.54 11.89
CA SER A 447 -30.29 -9.62 10.74
C SER A 447 -31.22 -8.40 10.68
N PRO A 448 -30.73 -7.23 10.23
CA PRO A 448 -31.57 -6.05 10.01
C PRO A 448 -32.54 -6.26 8.83
N PRO A 449 -33.66 -5.52 8.75
CA PRO A 449 -34.56 -5.58 7.61
C PRO A 449 -33.85 -5.22 6.30
N LEU A 450 -34.05 -6.01 5.24
CA LEU A 450 -33.37 -5.83 3.95
C LEU A 450 -33.61 -4.44 3.35
N GLU A 451 -34.81 -3.88 3.51
CA GLU A 451 -35.14 -2.54 3.01
C GLU A 451 -34.28 -1.44 3.66
N VAL A 452 -33.99 -1.55 4.96
CA VAL A 452 -33.11 -0.60 5.67
C VAL A 452 -31.66 -0.76 5.20
N VAL A 453 -31.21 -2.00 4.96
CA VAL A 453 -29.87 -2.26 4.40
C VAL A 453 -29.75 -1.69 2.99
N ARG A 454 -30.77 -1.83 2.15
CA ARG A 454 -30.82 -1.23 0.81
C ARG A 454 -30.77 0.29 0.87
N GLU A 455 -31.53 0.90 1.79
CA GLU A 455 -31.49 2.34 2.01
C GLU A 455 -30.09 2.82 2.42
N ILE A 456 -29.46 2.15 3.39
CA ILE A 456 -28.08 2.43 3.81
C ILE A 456 -27.14 2.32 2.61
N CYS A 457 -27.15 1.20 1.89
CA CYS A 457 -26.31 0.99 0.71
C CYS A 457 -26.55 2.08 -0.36
N SER A 458 -27.79 2.49 -0.60
CA SER A 458 -28.16 3.56 -1.54
C SER A 458 -27.50 4.90 -1.18
N ARG A 459 -27.43 5.26 0.11
CA ARG A 459 -26.72 6.47 0.59
C ARG A 459 -25.22 6.48 0.26
N TYR A 460 -24.63 5.30 0.03
CA TYR A 460 -23.22 5.11 -0.33
C TYR A 460 -23.00 4.72 -1.80
N GLY A 461 -24.00 4.93 -2.66
CA GLY A 461 -23.92 4.68 -4.10
C GLY A 461 -24.52 3.34 -4.57
N GLY A 462 -25.34 2.70 -3.75
CA GLY A 462 -25.99 1.42 -4.07
C GLY A 462 -25.07 0.24 -3.81
N GLU A 463 -24.51 -0.36 -4.86
CA GLU A 463 -23.55 -1.45 -4.70
C GLU A 463 -22.22 -0.93 -4.14
N LEU A 464 -21.82 -1.47 -2.99
CA LEU A 464 -20.69 -0.94 -2.26
C LEU A 464 -19.37 -1.40 -2.87
N SER A 465 -18.52 -0.45 -3.24
CA SER A 465 -17.08 -0.71 -3.44
C SER A 465 -16.38 -0.85 -2.09
N LEU A 466 -15.13 -1.35 -2.07
CA LEU A 466 -14.34 -1.43 -0.83
C LEU A 466 -14.27 -0.05 -0.13
N THR A 467 -14.03 1.01 -0.91
CA THR A 467 -13.98 2.38 -0.39
C THR A 467 -15.33 2.83 0.17
N GLY A 468 -16.43 2.52 -0.53
CA GLY A 468 -17.79 2.82 -0.06
C GLY A 468 -18.13 2.09 1.24
N PHE A 469 -17.78 0.81 1.33
CA PHE A 469 -17.98 0.00 2.54
C PHE A 469 -17.15 0.50 3.72
N VAL A 470 -15.87 0.82 3.52
CA VAL A 470 -15.01 1.36 4.59
C VAL A 470 -15.53 2.72 5.08
N LYS A 471 -16.01 3.58 4.17
CA LYS A 471 -16.64 4.86 4.53
C LYS A 471 -17.91 4.65 5.36
N MET A 472 -18.79 3.75 4.92
CA MET A 472 -20.01 3.35 5.64
C MET A 472 -19.70 2.88 7.07
N MET A 473 -18.67 2.05 7.23
CA MET A 473 -18.20 1.58 8.54
C MET A 473 -17.66 2.71 9.44
N GLY A 474 -16.92 3.65 8.86
CA GLY A 474 -16.43 4.85 9.55
C GLY A 474 -17.58 5.71 10.07
N ASP A 475 -18.53 6.04 9.19
CA ASP A 475 -19.69 6.86 9.53
C ASP A 475 -20.55 6.20 10.62
N GLY A 476 -20.81 4.89 10.52
CA GLY A 476 -21.54 4.15 11.56
C GLY A 476 -20.86 4.20 12.92
N THR A 477 -19.52 4.22 12.98
CA THR A 477 -18.78 4.38 14.24
C THR A 477 -19.04 5.75 14.87
N THR A 478 -19.04 6.81 14.04
CA THR A 478 -19.31 8.17 14.52
C THR A 478 -20.76 8.36 14.99
N MET A 479 -21.72 7.72 14.32
CA MET A 479 -23.13 7.74 14.71
C MET A 479 -23.36 7.01 16.04
N GLY A 480 -22.66 5.89 16.26
CA GLY A 480 -22.67 5.17 17.54
C GLY A 480 -22.14 6.02 18.70
N GLN A 481 -21.10 6.84 18.46
CA GLN A 481 -20.56 7.74 19.48
C GLN A 481 -21.51 8.89 19.81
N LYS A 482 -22.14 9.50 18.80
CA LYS A 482 -23.10 10.60 19.01
C LYS A 482 -24.33 10.13 19.77
N SER A 483 -24.85 8.96 19.44
CA SER A 483 -26.00 8.36 20.15
C SER A 483 -25.68 8.00 21.60
N ALA A 484 -24.44 7.56 21.89
CA ALA A 484 -23.98 7.35 23.26
C ALA A 484 -23.82 8.66 24.05
N GLN A 485 -23.42 9.76 23.40
CA GLN A 485 -23.23 11.07 24.04
C GLN A 485 -24.55 11.84 24.27
N ALA A 486 -25.58 11.59 23.47
CA ALA A 486 -26.87 12.29 23.58
C ALA A 486 -27.76 11.81 24.75
N ARG A 487 -27.39 10.73 25.46
CA ARG A 487 -28.08 10.35 26.69
C ARG A 487 -27.64 11.26 27.85
N PRO A 488 -28.57 11.90 28.58
CA PRO A 488 -28.23 12.76 29.71
C PRO A 488 -27.44 11.98 30.76
N LYS A 489 -26.27 12.51 31.12
CA LYS A 489 -25.31 11.95 32.08
C LYS A 489 -25.95 11.77 33.45
N SER A 490 -26.55 10.61 33.72
CA SER A 490 -26.66 10.08 35.07
C SER A 490 -25.46 9.16 35.32
N SER A 491 -24.61 9.57 36.27
CA SER A 491 -23.54 8.79 36.94
C SER A 491 -23.42 7.32 36.50
N PHE A 492 -22.52 7.04 35.56
CA PHE A 492 -22.14 5.67 35.21
C PHE A 492 -20.62 5.55 35.21
N THR A 493 -20.09 4.94 36.27
CA THR A 493 -18.74 4.41 36.35
C THR A 493 -18.61 3.23 35.36
N PRO A 494 -17.65 3.23 34.41
CA PRO A 494 -17.50 2.14 33.47
C PRO A 494 -17.07 0.86 34.19
N SER A 495 -17.90 -0.18 34.11
CA SER A 495 -17.57 -1.50 34.64
C SER A 495 -16.50 -2.18 33.78
N THR A 496 -15.37 -2.49 34.42
CA THR A 496 -14.46 -3.61 34.12
C THR A 496 -13.79 -3.67 32.73
N ARG A 497 -13.02 -2.65 32.35
CA ARG A 497 -11.77 -2.96 31.62
C ARG A 497 -10.78 -3.44 32.67
N LYS A 498 -10.14 -4.60 32.43
CA LYS A 498 -9.01 -5.05 33.26
C LYS A 498 -7.96 -3.94 33.19
N MET A 499 -7.76 -3.26 34.30
CA MET A 499 -6.83 -2.14 34.40
C MET A 499 -5.44 -2.66 34.06
N THR A 500 -4.79 -2.04 33.08
CA THR A 500 -3.41 -2.42 32.77
C THR A 500 -2.52 -1.99 33.94
N GLU A 501 -1.36 -2.65 34.09
CA GLU A 501 -0.37 -2.21 35.08
C GLU A 501 -0.03 -0.73 34.93
N ASP A 502 0.10 -0.27 33.68
CA ASP A 502 0.38 1.12 33.33
C ASP A 502 -0.73 2.06 33.85
N ASP A 503 -2.00 1.69 33.64
CA ASP A 503 -3.16 2.44 34.14
C ASP A 503 -3.22 2.50 35.66
N GLN A 504 -2.89 1.40 36.35
CA GLN A 504 -2.85 1.35 37.81
C GLN A 504 -1.80 2.32 38.37
N THR A 505 -0.61 2.39 37.77
CA THR A 505 0.43 3.33 38.21
C THR A 505 0.02 4.78 37.99
N ILE A 506 -0.65 5.08 36.88
CA ILE A 506 -1.17 6.43 36.62
C ILE A 506 -2.24 6.78 37.66
N GLU A 507 -3.11 5.84 38.01
CA GLU A 507 -4.16 6.02 39.03
C GLU A 507 -3.59 6.17 40.45
N ASP A 508 -2.60 5.36 40.82
CA ASP A 508 -1.93 5.43 42.13
C ASP A 508 -1.20 6.77 42.31
N ILE A 509 -0.61 7.31 41.23
CA ILE A 509 0.03 8.63 41.25
C ILE A 509 -1.04 9.72 41.33
N ALA A 510 -2.10 9.65 40.50
CA ALA A 510 -3.18 10.64 40.50
C ALA A 510 -3.88 10.73 41.87
N ALA A 511 -4.16 9.59 42.52
CA ALA A 511 -4.80 9.54 43.84
C ALA A 511 -4.00 10.26 44.95
N GLN A 512 -2.70 10.47 44.76
CA GLN A 512 -1.83 11.17 45.71
C GLN A 512 -1.83 12.69 45.52
N PHE A 513 -2.39 13.21 44.42
CA PHE A 513 -2.53 14.63 44.13
C PHE A 513 -3.91 15.18 44.58
N ASN A 514 -4.26 15.02 45.86
CA ASN A 514 -5.48 15.60 46.41
C ASN A 514 -5.32 17.13 46.61
N GLY A 515 -5.76 17.92 45.63
CA GLY A 515 -5.88 19.38 45.74
C GLY A 515 -4.59 20.17 45.50
N ARG A 516 -3.57 19.56 44.88
CA ARG A 516 -2.37 20.26 44.40
C ARG A 516 -2.47 20.47 42.90
N ASP A 517 -2.03 21.63 42.41
CA ASP A 517 -1.97 21.92 40.98
C ASP A 517 -0.91 21.06 40.30
N PHE A 518 -1.33 19.88 39.81
CA PHE A 518 -0.46 18.94 39.11
C PHE A 518 0.24 19.60 37.92
N GLU A 519 -0.49 20.44 37.17
CA GLU A 519 0.03 21.12 35.98
C GLU A 519 1.20 22.08 36.31
N LEU A 520 1.08 22.88 37.39
CA LEU A 520 2.14 23.77 37.85
C LEU A 520 3.39 23.00 38.31
N ILE A 521 3.18 21.82 38.90
CA ILE A 521 4.24 20.97 39.42
C ILE A 521 4.95 20.23 38.27
N ALA A 522 4.19 19.64 37.34
CA ALA A 522 4.69 18.84 36.23
C ALA A 522 5.25 19.71 35.09
N GLY A 523 4.73 20.92 34.89
CA GLY A 523 5.19 21.87 33.86
C GLY A 523 6.66 22.30 34.05
N ARG A 524 7.18 22.23 35.29
CA ARG A 524 8.57 22.56 35.60
C ARG A 524 9.57 21.46 35.20
N ALA A 525 9.12 20.23 34.98
CA ALA A 525 10.00 19.12 34.61
C ALA A 525 10.33 19.15 33.10
N ARG A 526 11.62 19.13 32.75
CA ARG A 526 12.09 19.03 31.35
C ARG A 526 12.26 17.58 30.90
N ASN A 527 12.56 16.68 31.82
CA ASN A 527 12.81 15.27 31.54
C ASN A 527 12.17 14.37 32.61
N ALA A 528 12.22 13.05 32.37
CA ALA A 528 11.64 12.06 33.27
C ALA A 528 12.28 12.07 34.66
N GLU A 529 13.59 12.37 34.76
CA GLU A 529 14.32 12.38 36.03
C GLU A 529 13.92 13.57 36.91
N GLU A 530 13.77 14.75 36.31
CA GLU A 530 13.25 15.94 36.98
C GLU A 530 11.82 15.71 37.47
N LEU A 531 10.97 15.04 36.67
CA LEU A 531 9.62 14.70 37.08
C LEU A 531 9.61 13.76 38.29
N CYS A 532 10.48 12.73 38.28
CA CYS A 532 10.66 11.83 39.44
C CYS A 532 11.19 12.59 40.67
N ASN A 533 12.15 13.49 40.50
CA ASN A 533 12.66 14.34 41.58
C ASN A 533 11.56 15.23 42.18
N ILE A 534 10.70 15.78 41.32
CA ILE A 534 9.54 16.59 41.71
C ILE A 534 8.52 15.75 42.47
N PHE A 535 8.23 14.53 42.04
CA PHE A 535 7.35 13.60 42.77
C PHE A 535 7.92 13.24 44.15
N ARG A 536 9.23 12.97 44.26
CA ARG A 536 9.89 12.74 45.55
C ARG A 536 9.82 13.97 46.47
N ARG A 537 10.04 15.17 45.95
CA ARG A 537 9.91 16.44 46.71
C ARG A 537 8.49 16.68 47.22
N ASN A 538 7.48 16.14 46.53
CA ASN A 538 6.08 16.26 46.89
C ASN A 538 5.58 15.11 47.78
N ASN A 539 6.46 14.21 48.22
CA ASN A 539 6.14 13.01 49.00
C ASN A 539 5.15 12.06 48.28
N ILE A 540 5.24 11.97 46.96
CA ILE A 540 4.46 11.01 46.17
C ILE A 540 5.27 9.72 46.09
N GLN A 541 4.64 8.60 46.46
CA GLN A 541 5.20 7.26 46.33
C GLN A 541 4.95 6.74 44.92
N PHE A 542 6.02 6.37 44.23
CA PHE A 542 5.98 5.80 42.88
C PHE A 542 7.21 4.91 42.64
N ASP A 543 7.11 4.00 41.68
CA ASP A 543 8.25 3.26 41.14
C ASP A 543 8.91 4.07 40.01
N GLU A 544 10.13 4.54 40.25
CA GLU A 544 10.90 5.35 39.31
C GLU A 544 11.15 4.64 37.98
N SER A 545 11.44 3.34 38.00
CA SER A 545 11.68 2.57 36.77
C SER A 545 10.43 2.51 35.90
N ARG A 546 9.27 2.42 36.54
CA ARG A 546 7.97 2.33 35.86
C ARG A 546 7.51 3.67 35.31
N VAL A 547 7.67 4.76 36.06
CA VAL A 547 7.41 6.12 35.57
C VAL A 547 8.32 6.46 34.39
N LYS A 548 9.62 6.13 34.46
CA LYS A 548 10.55 6.32 33.33
C LYS A 548 10.11 5.51 32.10
N LYS A 549 9.68 4.25 32.28
CA LYS A 549 9.18 3.40 31.19
C LYS A 549 7.90 3.96 30.55
N LEU A 550 6.96 4.45 31.37
CA LEU A 550 5.74 5.09 30.89
C LEU A 550 6.04 6.36 30.09
N ILE A 551 6.89 7.24 30.61
CA ILE A 551 7.29 8.47 29.91
C ILE A 551 8.04 8.15 28.61
N ALA A 552 8.87 7.11 28.58
CA ALA A 552 9.51 6.66 27.35
C ALA A 552 8.50 6.12 26.31
N LYS A 553 7.42 5.48 26.77
CA LYS A 553 6.36 4.90 25.93
C LYS A 553 5.43 5.96 25.32
N GLN A 554 5.02 6.96 26.10
CA GLN A 554 3.97 7.91 25.71
C GLN A 554 4.42 9.38 25.64
N GLY A 555 5.69 9.66 25.94
CA GLY A 555 6.22 11.00 26.09
C GLY A 555 5.85 11.65 27.42
N LYS A 556 6.55 12.73 27.78
CA LYS A 556 6.30 13.49 29.03
C LYS A 556 4.87 14.03 29.07
N ASN A 557 4.45 14.68 27.99
CA ASN A 557 3.14 15.34 27.92
C ASN A 557 2.02 14.30 27.97
N GLY A 558 2.11 13.21 27.20
CA GLY A 558 1.11 12.13 27.26
C GLY A 558 0.98 11.48 28.64
N PHE A 559 2.08 11.39 29.40
CA PHE A 559 2.04 10.92 30.79
C PHE A 559 1.35 11.92 31.72
N CYS A 560 1.64 13.21 31.57
CA CYS A 560 0.96 14.27 32.33
C CYS A 560 -0.53 14.35 32.02
N ASP A 561 -0.91 14.30 30.74
CA ASP A 561 -2.30 14.34 30.28
C ASP A 561 -3.08 13.15 30.83
N SER A 562 -2.46 11.96 30.87
CA SER A 562 -3.09 10.78 31.44
C SER A 562 -3.39 10.92 32.94
N ILE A 563 -2.54 11.65 33.68
CA ILE A 563 -2.78 11.96 35.11
C ILE A 563 -3.88 13.02 35.24
N LEU A 564 -3.85 14.09 34.43
CA LEU A 564 -4.87 15.16 34.45
C LEU A 564 -6.28 14.60 34.18
N VAL A 565 -6.42 13.71 33.20
CA VAL A 565 -7.68 13.02 32.90
C VAL A 565 -8.21 12.24 34.12
N ARG A 566 -7.34 11.63 34.93
CA ARG A 566 -7.74 10.91 36.15
C ARG A 566 -8.05 11.85 37.32
N LEU A 567 -7.44 13.03 37.36
CA LEU A 567 -7.77 14.10 38.32
C LEU A 567 -9.07 14.82 37.96
N GLY A 568 -9.58 14.65 36.74
CA GLY A 568 -10.76 15.36 36.25
C GLY A 568 -10.49 16.84 35.97
N GLN A 569 -9.22 17.18 35.68
CA GLN A 569 -8.76 18.53 35.35
C GLN A 569 -8.65 18.73 33.84
#